data_AF-A0A967H8N0-F1
#
_entry.id   AF-A0A967H8N0-F1
#
_cell.length_a   1.000
_cell.length_b   1.000
_cell.length_c   1.000
_cell.angle_alpha   90.00
_cell.angle_beta   90.00
_cell.angle_gamma   90.00
#
_symmetry.space_group_name_H-M   'P 1'
#
loop_
_entity.id
_entity.type
_entity.pdbx_description
1 polymer ?
#
loop_
_entity_poly.entity_id
_entity_poly.type
_entity_poly.pdbx_seq_one_letter_code
_entity_poly.pdbx_strand_id
1 'polypeptide(L)' 'MAGVRVTSEIGPLESVICHTPGPELLAVTPSTKEDFLYDDLLDLEEATREHKRFRALLSRFAEVHEVEDLLADVMEIDEA' A
#
# COMPACT_ATOMS: atom_id res chain seq x y z
N MET A 1 -0.04 -24.04 0.36
CA MET A 1 0.33 -22.63 0.12
C MET A 1 1.74 -22.44 0.61
N ALA A 2 2.65 -21.93 -0.22
CA ALA A 2 3.97 -21.53 0.27
C ALA A 2 3.77 -20.29 1.16
N GLY A 3 4.28 -20.33 2.39
CA GLY A 3 4.21 -19.18 3.29
C GLY A 3 5.08 -18.02 2.80
N VAL A 4 4.95 -16.86 3.46
CA VAL A 4 5.79 -15.68 3.19
C VAL A 4 7.26 -16.05 3.34
N ARG A 5 8.07 -15.70 2.33
CA ARG A 5 9.50 -16.01 2.30
C ARG A 5 10.32 -14.79 1.89
N VAL A 6 10.83 -14.08 2.90
CA VAL A 6 11.77 -12.96 2.72
C VAL A 6 13.11 -13.36 3.33
N THR A 7 14.11 -13.58 2.48
CA THR A 7 15.46 -14.03 2.91
C THR A 7 16.57 -13.04 2.56
N SER A 8 16.25 -11.95 1.88
CA SER A 8 17.20 -10.91 1.44
C SER A 8 16.46 -9.60 1.18
N GLU A 9 17.11 -8.47 1.47
CA GLU A 9 16.63 -7.10 1.18
C GLU A 9 17.01 -6.63 -0.23
N ILE A 10 17.90 -7.35 -0.92
CA ILE A 10 18.47 -6.96 -2.23
C ILE A 10 18.31 -8.04 -3.30
N GLY A 11 17.66 -9.15 -2.96
CA GLY A 11 17.36 -10.21 -3.92
C GLY A 11 16.32 -9.78 -4.95
N PRO A 12 16.13 -10.55 -6.03
CA PRO A 12 15.02 -10.32 -6.95
C PRO A 12 13.68 -10.32 -6.20
N LEU A 13 12.88 -9.28 -6.42
CA LEU A 13 11.56 -9.15 -5.83
C LEU A 13 10.57 -10.03 -6.60
N GLU A 14 9.92 -10.98 -5.93
CA GLU A 14 8.94 -11.88 -6.54
C GLU A 14 7.52 -11.34 -6.39
N SER A 15 7.14 -10.96 -5.16
CA SER A 15 5.83 -10.37 -4.84
C SER A 15 5.98 -9.25 -3.81
N VAL A 16 5.09 -8.27 -3.86
CA VAL A 16 5.04 -7.12 -2.95
C VAL A 16 3.60 -6.72 -2.67
N ILE A 17 3.34 -6.24 -1.46
CA ILE A 17 2.05 -5.70 -1.06
C ILE A 17 2.17 -4.18 -1.01
N CYS A 18 1.20 -3.47 -1.59
CA CYS A 18 1.10 -2.02 -1.58
C CYS A 18 -0.29 -1.57 -1.11
N HIS A 19 -0.40 -0.30 -0.71
CA HIS A 19 -1.67 0.33 -0.37
C HIS A 19 -1.73 1.70 -1.03
N THR A 20 -2.63 1.85 -2.00
CA THR A 20 -2.83 3.14 -2.65
C THR A 20 -3.46 4.13 -1.68
N PRO A 21 -2.85 5.31 -1.47
CA PRO A 21 -3.42 6.31 -0.58
C PRO A 21 -4.84 6.70 -0.99
N GLY A 22 -5.75 6.68 -0.04
CA GLY A 22 -7.16 6.99 -0.22
C GLY A 22 -7.64 8.17 0.63
N PRO A 23 -8.97 8.27 0.84
CA PRO A 23 -9.59 9.35 1.61
C PRO A 23 -9.06 9.53 3.03
N GLU A 24 -8.39 8.53 3.59
CA GLU A 24 -7.70 8.62 4.88
C GLU A 24 -6.71 9.79 4.96
N LEU A 25 -6.08 10.17 3.85
CA LEU A 25 -5.18 11.33 3.83
C LEU A 25 -5.90 12.66 4.10
N LEU A 26 -7.21 12.74 3.83
CA LEU A 26 -7.99 13.94 4.10
C LEU A 26 -8.19 14.20 5.61
N ALA A 27 -7.96 13.19 6.45
CA ALA A 27 -7.98 13.36 7.89
C ALA A 27 -6.71 14.07 8.41
N VAL A 28 -5.65 14.13 7.61
CA VAL A 28 -4.40 14.80 7.96
C VAL A 28 -4.56 16.31 7.82
N THR A 29 -4.61 17.00 8.95
CA THR A 29 -4.79 18.45 9.06
C THR A 29 -3.66 19.04 9.91
N PRO A 30 -3.44 20.38 9.92
CA PRO A 30 -2.38 20.98 10.72
C PRO A 30 -2.42 20.60 12.21
N SER A 31 -3.60 20.38 12.76
CA SER A 31 -3.79 19.99 14.16
C SER A 31 -3.70 18.49 14.42
N THR A 32 -3.85 17.64 13.40
CA THR A 32 -3.87 16.17 13.54
C THR A 32 -2.64 15.48 12.95
N LYS A 33 -1.78 16.19 12.22
CA LYS A 33 -0.64 15.58 11.52
C LYS A 33 0.34 14.86 12.44
N GLU A 34 0.61 15.41 13.63
CA GLU A 34 1.52 14.78 14.60
C GLU A 34 0.91 13.49 15.16
N ASP A 35 -0.40 13.48 15.44
CA ASP A 35 -1.12 12.30 15.91
C ASP A 35 -1.19 11.21 14.84
N PHE A 36 -1.28 11.60 13.56
CA PHE A 36 -1.26 10.70 12.41
C PHE A 36 0.14 10.39 11.87
N LEU A 37 1.21 10.85 12.55
CA LEU A 37 2.61 10.56 12.22
C LEU A 37 3.03 11.09 10.83
N TYR A 38 2.47 12.23 10.40
CA TYR A 38 2.86 12.94 9.20
C TYR A 38 3.69 14.18 9.52
N ASP A 39 4.83 14.32 8.83
CA ASP A 39 5.68 15.51 8.94
C ASP A 39 4.99 16.76 8.36
N ASP A 40 4.26 16.60 7.26
CA ASP A 40 3.53 17.67 6.57
C ASP A 40 2.22 17.20 5.94
N LEU A 41 1.41 18.16 5.49
CA LEU A 41 0.17 17.89 4.76
C LEU A 41 0.46 17.34 3.37
N LEU A 42 -0.30 16.32 2.98
CA LEU A 42 -0.20 15.71 1.67
C LEU A 42 -1.41 16.09 0.81
N ASP A 43 -1.13 16.36 -0.46
CA ASP A 43 -2.18 16.46 -1.47
C ASP A 43 -2.57 15.05 -1.93
N LEU A 44 -3.84 14.69 -1.73
CA LEU A 44 -4.34 13.35 -2.05
C LEU A 44 -4.23 13.03 -3.55
N GLU A 45 -4.50 13.99 -4.43
CA GLU A 45 -4.46 13.74 -5.87
C GLU A 45 -3.01 13.47 -6.33
N GLU A 46 -2.08 14.29 -5.85
CA GLU A 46 -0.66 14.11 -6.12
C GLU A 46 -0.14 12.79 -5.54
N ALA A 47 -0.38 12.51 -4.26
CA ALA A 47 0.07 11.29 -3.61
C ALA A 47 -0.48 10.04 -4.31
N THR A 48 -1.76 10.04 -4.69
CA THR A 48 -2.38 8.97 -5.46
C THR A 48 -1.69 8.81 -6.83
N ARG A 49 -1.40 9.92 -7.51
CA ARG A 49 -0.77 9.91 -8.83
C ARG A 49 0.66 9.37 -8.78
N GLU A 50 1.44 9.79 -7.80
CA GLU A 50 2.80 9.30 -7.57
C GLU A 50 2.79 7.81 -7.21
N HIS A 51 1.92 7.40 -6.30
CA HIS A 51 1.80 5.99 -5.91
C HIS A 51 1.37 5.09 -7.09
N LYS A 52 0.45 5.55 -7.94
CA LYS A 52 0.08 4.81 -9.17
C LYS A 52 1.26 4.61 -10.11
N ARG A 53 2.14 5.61 -10.26
CA ARG A 53 3.36 5.47 -11.06
C ARG A 53 4.34 4.48 -10.41
N PHE A 54 4.50 4.54 -9.09
CA PHE A 54 5.32 3.60 -8.34
C PHE A 54 4.82 2.15 -8.48
N ARG A 55 3.53 1.91 -8.27
CA ARG A 55 2.89 0.61 -8.47
C ARG A 55 3.07 0.09 -9.91
N ALA A 56 2.87 0.95 -10.91
CA ALA A 56 3.07 0.58 -12.31
C ALA A 56 4.53 0.25 -12.66
N LEU A 57 5.50 0.84 -11.94
CA LEU A 57 6.90 0.46 -12.05
C LEU A 57 7.12 -0.93 -11.45
N LEU A 58 6.66 -1.16 -10.22
CA LEU A 58 6.81 -2.43 -9.51
C LEU A 58 6.19 -3.61 -10.27
N SER A 59 5.01 -3.41 -10.86
CA SER A 59 4.30 -4.44 -11.63
C SER A 59 5.03 -4.93 -12.87
N ARG A 60 6.13 -4.27 -13.27
CA ARG A 60 7.01 -4.73 -14.35
C ARG A 60 8.06 -5.75 -13.88
N PHE A 61 8.27 -5.86 -12.57
CA PHE A 61 9.34 -6.66 -11.97
C PHE A 61 8.83 -7.71 -10.99
N ALA A 62 7.70 -7.47 -10.33
CA ALA A 62 7.13 -8.32 -9.31
C ALA A 62 5.60 -8.35 -9.39
N GLU A 63 4.98 -9.37 -8.78
CA GLU A 63 3.55 -9.40 -8.53
C GLU A 63 3.19 -8.36 -7.45
N VAL A 64 2.27 -7.45 -7.75
CA VAL A 64 1.85 -6.40 -6.82
C VAL A 64 0.44 -6.66 -6.35
N HIS A 65 0.28 -6.92 -5.04
CA HIS A 65 -1.01 -7.07 -4.38
C HIS A 65 -1.42 -5.76 -3.71
N GLU A 66 -2.71 -5.40 -3.80
CA GLU A 66 -3.26 -4.30 -2.98
C GLU A 66 -3.84 -4.81 -1.67
N VAL A 67 -3.58 -4.08 -0.58
CA VAL A 67 -4.14 -4.38 0.74
C VAL A 67 -5.67 -4.43 0.70
N GLU A 68 -6.32 -3.51 -0.03
CA GLU A 68 -7.78 -3.48 -0.14
C GLU A 68 -8.34 -4.76 -0.79
N ASP A 69 -7.74 -5.21 -1.89
CA ASP A 69 -8.13 -6.43 -2.59
C ASP A 69 -7.92 -7.66 -1.69
N LEU A 70 -6.76 -7.77 -1.04
CA LEU A 70 -6.47 -8.87 -0.11
C LEU A 70 -7.43 -8.91 1.07
N LEU A 71 -7.83 -7.75 1.60
CA LEU A 71 -8.82 -7.67 2.67
C LEU A 71 -10.19 -8.12 2.17
N ALA A 72 -10.60 -7.68 0.99
CA ALA A 72 -11.86 -8.10 0.36
C ALA A 72 -11.89 -9.63 0.18
N ASP A 73 -10.82 -10.21 -0.37
CA ASP A 73 -10.67 -11.66 -0.55
C ASP A 73 -10.83 -12.42 0.77
N VAL A 74 -10.22 -11.92 1.86
CA VAL A 74 -10.34 -12.53 3.19
C VAL A 74 -11.77 -12.42 3.73
N MET A 75 -12.46 -11.31 3.47
CA MET A 75 -13.83 -11.10 3.91
C MET A 75 -14.85 -11.98 3.17
N GLU A 76 -14.50 -12.52 2.00
CA GLU A 76 -15.34 -13.47 1.24
C GLU A 76 -15.21 -14.93 1.73
N ILE A 77 -14.27 -15.21 2.64
CA ILE A 77 -14.11 -16.54 3.22
C ILE A 77 -15.22 -16.74 4.26
N ASP A 78 -16.25 -17.54 3.91
CA ASP A 78 -17.47 -17.76 4.71
C ASP A 78 -17.27 -18.35 6.13
N GLU A 79 -16.04 -18.66 6.53
CA GLU A 79 -15.70 -19.23 7.85
C GLU A 79 -14.33 -18.72 8.32
N ALA A 80 -14.32 -17.68 9.15
CA ALA A 80 -13.19 -17.28 9.99
C ALA A 80 -13.62 -17.20 11.46
#